data_AF-A0A850BGP3-F1
#
_entry.id   AF-A0A850BGP3-F1
#
_cell.length_a   1.000
_cell.length_b   1.000
_cell.length_c   1.000
_cell.angle_alpha   90.00
_cell.angle_beta   90.00
_cell.angle_gamma   90.00
#
_symmetry.space_group_name_H-M   'P 1'
#
loop_
_entity.id
_entity.type
_entity.pdbx_description
1 polymer ?
#
loop_
_entity_poly.entity_id
_entity_poly.type
_entity_poly.pdbx_seq_one_letter_code
_entity_poly.pdbx_strand_id
1 'polypeptide(L)'
;MPFAPRSPVPGRIRIAIAALATAAAASFLIAACSTEEEIIFGDPACPANRCQSGAAGGPGSSDCTTPDENCAVHFAADIFEPIFDANGSAKCANAQCHGNPMDIQGDLLLVPGDAFSSREALLAYQFDKPAGPYITCKNPPESRILCNMFLGVGVTNTYGKCLTTMPLIDELGAQPLTESQLELIAQWIACGAPNN
;
A
#
# COMPACT_ATOMS: atom_id res chain seq x y z
N MET A 1 -33.94 23.93 74.12
CA MET A 1 -33.23 23.03 75.08
C MET A 1 -33.88 21.66 74.93
N PRO A 2 -33.18 20.53 74.70
CA PRO A 2 -31.99 20.08 75.43
C PRO A 2 -30.83 19.56 74.56
N PHE A 3 -29.76 19.20 75.28
CA PHE A 3 -28.39 18.83 74.90
C PHE A 3 -28.17 17.31 74.72
N ALA A 4 -27.25 16.96 73.78
CA ALA A 4 -26.19 15.91 73.82
C ALA A 4 -26.61 14.40 73.89
N PRO A 5 -25.74 13.38 73.56
CA PRO A 5 -24.27 13.39 73.42
C PRO A 5 -23.66 12.66 72.18
N ARG A 6 -22.32 12.62 72.15
CA ARG A 6 -21.37 12.17 71.10
C ARG A 6 -20.78 10.74 71.33
N SER A 7 -20.31 10.14 70.22
CA SER A 7 -19.17 9.18 70.03
C SER A 7 -19.27 7.74 70.58
N PRO A 8 -18.46 6.70 70.16
CA PRO A 8 -17.29 6.59 69.22
C PRO A 8 -17.38 5.45 68.12
N VAL A 9 -16.68 5.50 66.95
CA VAL A 9 -15.40 4.83 66.50
C VAL A 9 -15.36 3.27 66.61
N PRO A 10 -14.55 2.48 65.86
CA PRO A 10 -14.26 2.31 64.43
C PRO A 10 -14.61 0.87 63.91
N GLY A 11 -14.61 0.64 62.59
CA GLY A 11 -14.70 -0.71 62.04
C GLY A 11 -14.14 -0.81 60.63
N ARG A 12 -12.83 -1.07 60.52
CA ARG A 12 -12.20 -1.48 59.26
C ARG A 12 -12.75 -2.84 58.86
N ILE A 13 -13.47 -2.92 57.75
CA ILE A 13 -13.72 -4.20 57.06
C ILE A 13 -13.01 -4.13 55.71
N ARG A 14 -11.89 -4.85 55.65
CA ARG A 14 -11.19 -5.25 54.44
C ARG A 14 -12.01 -6.39 53.82
N ILE A 15 -12.60 -6.19 52.65
CA ILE A 15 -13.08 -7.27 51.77
C ILE A 15 -12.68 -6.85 50.36
N ALA A 16 -11.49 -7.30 49.96
CA ALA A 16 -11.26 -8.50 49.15
C ALA A 16 -11.40 -8.15 47.67
N ILE A 17 -10.22 -7.96 47.08
CA ILE A 17 -9.96 -7.88 45.65
C ILE A 17 -10.50 -9.16 45.03
N ALA A 18 -11.66 -9.09 44.38
CA ALA A 18 -12.08 -10.13 43.45
C ALA A 18 -11.43 -9.81 42.11
N ALA A 19 -10.24 -10.37 41.90
CA ALA A 19 -9.59 -10.43 40.62
C ALA A 19 -10.49 -11.23 39.67
N LEU A 20 -11.26 -10.53 38.85
CA LEU A 20 -11.93 -11.16 37.71
C LEU A 20 -10.86 -11.35 36.65
N ALA A 21 -10.32 -12.56 36.61
CA ALA A 21 -9.44 -13.04 35.56
C ALA A 21 -10.22 -13.03 34.23
N THR A 22 -10.12 -11.94 33.48
CA THR A 22 -10.43 -11.95 32.06
C THR A 22 -9.38 -12.81 31.40
N ALA A 23 -9.76 -14.04 31.03
CA ALA A 23 -9.00 -14.89 30.15
C ALA A 23 -8.76 -14.12 28.84
N ALA A 24 -7.58 -13.54 28.71
CA ALA A 24 -7.06 -13.09 27.44
C ALA A 24 -6.83 -14.34 26.61
N ALA A 25 -7.84 -14.71 25.81
CA ALA A 25 -7.62 -15.57 24.66
C ALA A 25 -6.69 -14.80 23.73
N ALA A 26 -5.40 -15.07 23.84
CA ALA A 26 -4.42 -14.71 22.83
C ALA A 26 -4.77 -15.53 21.59
N SER A 27 -5.70 -15.02 20.80
CA SER A 27 -5.79 -15.36 19.40
C SER A 27 -4.49 -14.86 18.78
N PHE A 28 -3.51 -15.75 18.69
CA PHE A 28 -2.44 -15.61 17.73
C PHE A 28 -3.10 -15.60 16.36
N LEU A 29 -3.48 -14.41 15.91
CA LEU A 29 -3.58 -14.09 14.50
C LEU A 29 -2.15 -14.23 14.00
N ILE A 30 -1.81 -15.45 13.56
CA ILE A 30 -0.77 -15.62 12.57
C ILE A 30 -1.34 -14.86 11.38
N ALA A 31 -0.93 -13.61 11.22
CA ALA A 31 -1.10 -12.89 9.99
C ALA A 31 -0.36 -13.72 8.95
N ALA A 32 -1.10 -14.56 8.23
CA ALA A 32 -0.63 -15.23 7.04
C ALA A 32 -0.63 -14.17 5.93
N CYS A 33 0.22 -13.16 6.06
CA CYS A 33 0.64 -12.36 4.92
C CYS A 33 1.41 -13.36 4.04
N SER A 34 0.78 -13.76 2.94
CA SER A 34 1.25 -14.83 2.06
C SER A 34 2.76 -14.76 1.85
N THR A 35 3.50 -15.67 2.51
CA THR A 35 4.94 -15.84 2.32
C THR A 35 5.26 -16.72 1.11
N GLU A 36 4.29 -16.94 0.23
CA GLU A 36 4.49 -17.70 -0.99
C GLU A 36 3.91 -16.94 -2.17
N GLU A 37 4.81 -16.48 -3.03
CA GLU A 37 4.60 -16.44 -4.48
C GLU A 37 4.25 -17.87 -4.95
N GLU A 38 3.12 -18.43 -4.49
CA GLU A 38 2.59 -19.69 -5.00
C GLU A 38 1.95 -19.37 -6.34
N ILE A 39 2.71 -19.71 -7.37
CA ILE A 39 2.31 -19.59 -8.76
C ILE A 39 1.12 -20.52 -9.02
N ILE A 40 -0.10 -19.99 -8.95
CA ILE A 40 -1.26 -20.66 -9.55
C ILE A 40 -1.37 -20.21 -11.01
N PHE A 41 -0.84 -21.06 -11.89
CA PHE A 41 -1.10 -20.98 -13.33
C PHE A 41 -2.58 -21.29 -13.61
N GLY A 42 -3.28 -20.29 -14.15
CA GLY A 42 -4.41 -20.48 -15.05
C GLY A 42 -5.76 -20.00 -14.53
N ASP A 43 -6.34 -19.00 -15.21
CA ASP A 43 -7.79 -18.91 -15.36
C ASP A 43 -8.12 -18.98 -16.87
N PRO A 44 -8.92 -19.97 -17.33
CA PRO A 44 -9.28 -20.22 -18.73
C PRO A 44 -10.19 -19.16 -19.40
N ALA A 45 -10.45 -18.01 -18.77
CA ALA A 45 -11.46 -17.05 -19.22
C ALA A 45 -10.93 -15.84 -20.03
N CYS A 46 -9.85 -15.98 -20.80
CA CYS A 46 -9.42 -14.91 -21.74
C CYS A 46 -9.95 -15.23 -23.16
N PRO A 47 -11.12 -14.71 -23.60
CA PRO A 47 -11.58 -14.89 -24.97
C PRO A 47 -10.55 -14.30 -25.94
N ALA A 48 -10.26 -15.08 -26.99
CA ALA A 48 -9.24 -14.84 -27.99
C ALA A 48 -9.15 -13.35 -28.41
N ASN A 49 -7.95 -12.79 -28.30
CA ASN A 49 -7.51 -11.45 -28.77
C ASN A 49 -7.42 -10.30 -27.74
N ARG A 50 -7.50 -10.52 -26.42
CA ARG A 50 -7.19 -9.44 -25.43
C ARG A 50 -6.09 -9.73 -24.41
N CYS A 51 -5.60 -10.96 -24.32
CA CYS A 51 -4.34 -11.25 -23.64
C CYS A 51 -3.21 -11.04 -24.64
N GLN A 52 -2.84 -9.78 -24.92
CA GLN A 52 -1.74 -9.49 -25.82
C GLN A 52 -0.44 -9.88 -25.11
N SER A 53 0.07 -11.05 -25.50
CA SER A 53 1.44 -11.50 -25.34
C SER A 53 2.40 -10.32 -25.48
N GLY A 54 3.28 -10.17 -24.49
CA GLY A 54 4.24 -9.07 -24.38
C GLY A 54 4.77 -8.64 -25.74
N ALA A 55 4.50 -7.39 -26.08
CA ALA A 55 5.23 -6.74 -27.15
C ALA A 55 6.71 -6.81 -26.76
N ALA A 56 7.53 -7.35 -27.65
CA ALA A 56 8.96 -7.26 -27.58
C ALA A 56 9.35 -5.77 -27.66
N GLY A 57 9.41 -5.10 -26.50
CA GLY A 57 10.05 -3.82 -26.36
C GLY A 57 11.55 -4.06 -26.45
N GLY A 58 12.21 -3.44 -27.44
CA GLY A 58 13.68 -3.33 -27.45
C GLY A 58 14.18 -2.62 -26.19
N PRO A 59 15.49 -2.33 -26.06
CA PRO A 59 16.01 -1.52 -24.96
C PRO A 59 15.44 -0.10 -25.06
N GLY A 60 14.19 0.08 -24.62
CA GLY A 60 13.57 1.36 -24.34
C GLY A 60 14.32 1.91 -23.14
N SER A 61 15.10 2.94 -23.39
CA SER A 61 15.77 3.71 -22.35
C SER A 61 14.71 4.09 -21.31
N SER A 62 14.70 3.43 -20.16
CA SER A 62 13.87 3.76 -18.99
C SER A 62 14.44 5.03 -18.34
N ASP A 63 14.66 6.06 -19.16
CA ASP A 63 15.55 7.16 -18.84
C ASP A 63 14.79 8.21 -18.05
N CYS A 64 14.59 7.87 -16.78
CA CYS A 64 14.09 8.79 -15.77
C CYS A 64 15.09 9.93 -15.48
N THR A 65 16.22 10.03 -16.21
CA THR A 65 17.22 11.10 -16.06
C THR A 65 16.82 12.42 -16.73
N THR A 66 15.78 12.42 -17.56
CA THR A 66 15.26 13.63 -18.22
C THR A 66 13.76 13.84 -17.99
N PRO A 67 13.31 13.97 -16.73
CA PRO A 67 11.91 14.23 -16.42
C PRO A 67 11.49 15.65 -16.85
N ASP A 68 10.20 15.84 -17.12
CA ASP A 68 9.60 17.16 -17.31
C ASP A 68 9.24 17.78 -15.95
N GLU A 69 10.09 18.67 -15.46
CA GLU A 69 9.89 19.37 -14.18
C GLU A 69 8.66 20.31 -14.19
N ASN A 70 8.05 20.58 -15.35
CA ASN A 70 6.81 21.37 -15.45
C ASN A 70 5.56 20.49 -15.55
N CYS A 71 5.66 19.20 -15.21
CA CYS A 71 4.51 18.32 -15.19
C CYS A 71 3.38 18.89 -14.31
N ALA A 72 2.15 18.79 -14.78
CA ALA A 72 1.01 19.28 -14.01
C ALA A 72 0.76 18.47 -12.73
N VAL A 73 1.15 17.20 -12.73
CA VAL A 73 1.04 16.29 -11.59
C VAL A 73 2.32 16.35 -10.76
N HIS A 74 2.17 16.61 -9.46
CA HIS A 74 3.27 16.67 -8.48
C HIS A 74 3.27 15.39 -7.67
N PHE A 75 4.40 14.67 -7.65
CA PHE A 75 4.46 13.35 -7.01
C PHE A 75 4.04 13.41 -5.54
N ALA A 76 4.56 14.37 -4.77
CA ALA A 76 4.26 14.47 -3.34
C ALA A 76 2.78 14.78 -3.08
N ALA A 77 2.26 15.83 -3.71
CA ALA A 77 0.95 16.40 -3.39
C ALA A 77 -0.23 15.66 -4.03
N ASP A 78 -0.05 15.14 -5.26
CA ASP A 78 -1.16 14.56 -6.03
C ASP A 78 -1.18 13.02 -5.95
N ILE A 79 -0.04 12.39 -5.66
CA ILE A 79 0.10 10.92 -5.66
C ILE A 79 0.47 10.41 -4.28
N PHE A 80 1.63 10.81 -3.73
CA PHE A 80 2.18 10.18 -2.55
C PHE A 80 1.31 10.45 -1.32
N GLU A 81 1.17 11.70 -0.89
CA GLU A 81 0.39 12.05 0.29
C GLU A 81 -1.08 11.56 0.23
N PRO A 82 -1.85 11.81 -0.84
CA PRO A 82 -3.26 11.42 -0.87
C PRO A 82 -3.51 9.93 -1.15
N ILE A 83 -2.58 9.22 -1.80
CA ILE A 83 -2.79 7.83 -2.24
C ILE A 83 -1.87 6.88 -1.49
N PHE A 84 -0.55 7.05 -1.62
CA PHE A 84 0.43 6.03 -1.20
C PHE A 84 0.90 6.15 0.24
N ASP A 85 0.91 7.34 0.84
CA ASP A 85 1.42 7.54 2.20
C ASP A 85 0.63 6.71 3.23
N ALA A 86 1.18 6.52 4.42
CA ALA A 86 0.55 5.74 5.50
C ALA A 86 -0.87 6.22 5.84
N ASN A 87 -1.17 7.51 5.61
CA ASN A 87 -2.49 8.12 5.80
C ASN A 87 -3.27 8.36 4.50
N GLY A 88 -2.70 8.03 3.34
CA GLY A 88 -3.36 8.11 2.05
C GLY A 88 -4.47 7.08 1.88
N SER A 89 -5.20 7.12 0.77
CA SER A 89 -6.33 6.20 0.55
C SER A 89 -5.88 4.74 0.39
N ALA A 90 -4.76 4.50 -0.30
CA ALA A 90 -4.24 3.16 -0.58
C ALA A 90 -3.26 2.66 0.49
N LYS A 91 -2.69 3.57 1.30
CA LYS A 91 -1.84 3.24 2.45
C LYS A 91 -0.63 2.35 2.14
N CYS A 92 -0.07 2.47 0.94
CA CYS A 92 1.04 1.63 0.48
C CYS A 92 2.27 1.74 1.39
N ALA A 93 2.60 2.95 1.85
CA ALA A 93 3.69 3.25 2.78
C ALA A 93 3.31 3.00 4.25
N ASN A 94 2.20 2.33 4.55
CA ASN A 94 1.93 1.93 5.92
C ASN A 94 2.99 0.92 6.42
N ALA A 95 3.34 1.00 7.71
CA ALA A 95 4.35 0.16 8.34
C ALA A 95 4.08 -1.35 8.21
N GLN A 96 2.83 -1.78 7.98
CA GLN A 96 2.47 -3.18 7.79
C GLN A 96 2.62 -3.66 6.34
N CYS A 97 2.95 -2.77 5.39
CA CYS A 97 3.19 -3.10 3.98
C CYS A 97 4.60 -2.67 3.56
N HIS A 98 4.73 -1.53 2.87
CA HIS A 98 6.00 -1.02 2.37
C HIS A 98 6.62 0.05 3.29
N GLY A 99 6.09 0.29 4.48
CA GLY A 99 6.49 1.40 5.36
C GLY A 99 7.52 1.12 6.43
N ASN A 100 7.85 -0.15 6.68
CA ASN A 100 8.72 -0.54 7.79
C ASN A 100 10.01 -1.22 7.27
N PRO A 101 11.19 -0.58 7.41
CA PRO A 101 12.44 -1.16 6.93
C PRO A 101 12.87 -2.40 7.73
N MET A 102 12.30 -2.64 8.91
CA MET A 102 12.62 -3.81 9.75
C MET A 102 11.71 -5.01 9.50
N ASP A 103 10.59 -4.80 8.81
CA ASP A 103 9.54 -5.81 8.58
C ASP A 103 8.87 -5.52 7.23
N ILE A 104 9.69 -5.41 6.19
CA ILE A 104 9.23 -5.02 4.87
C ILE A 104 8.57 -6.22 4.20
N GLN A 105 7.33 -6.05 3.74
CA GLN A 105 6.68 -7.06 2.91
C GLN A 105 7.08 -6.82 1.45
N GLY A 106 8.04 -7.63 0.98
CA GLY A 106 8.69 -7.48 -0.32
C GLY A 106 9.94 -6.58 -0.28
N ASP A 107 10.49 -6.24 -1.44
CA ASP A 107 11.78 -5.55 -1.54
C ASP A 107 11.65 -4.03 -1.81
N LEU A 108 10.44 -3.48 -1.71
CA LEU A 108 10.15 -2.06 -1.95
C LEU A 108 9.82 -1.34 -0.63
N LEU A 109 10.61 -0.32 -0.28
CA LEU A 109 10.39 0.56 0.86
C LEU A 109 9.85 1.92 0.42
N LEU A 110 8.67 2.27 0.91
CA LEU A 110 8.07 3.59 0.81
C LEU A 110 8.11 4.24 2.19
N VAL A 111 8.87 5.32 2.34
CA VAL A 111 9.11 5.96 3.63
C VAL A 111 7.92 6.86 3.99
N PRO A 112 7.17 6.57 5.07
CA PRO A 112 6.02 7.38 5.47
C PRO A 112 6.38 8.85 5.64
N GLY A 113 5.59 9.76 5.06
CA GLY A 113 5.83 11.21 5.10
C GLY A 113 7.05 11.69 4.32
N ASP A 114 7.74 10.83 3.57
CA ASP A 114 8.88 11.19 2.72
C ASP A 114 8.63 10.73 1.27
N ALA A 115 7.97 11.62 0.53
CA ALA A 115 7.66 11.43 -0.89
C ALA A 115 8.94 11.31 -1.73
N PHE A 116 9.99 12.07 -1.41
CA PHE A 116 11.22 12.07 -2.20
C PHE A 116 11.89 10.69 -2.17
N SER A 117 12.15 10.16 -0.96
CA SER A 117 12.78 8.85 -0.81
C SER A 117 11.92 7.73 -1.39
N SER A 118 10.60 7.82 -1.23
CA SER A 118 9.64 6.85 -1.78
C SER A 118 9.62 6.87 -3.31
N ARG A 119 9.73 8.04 -3.93
CA ARG A 119 9.85 8.18 -5.39
C ARG A 119 11.11 7.49 -5.89
N GLU A 120 12.26 7.78 -5.28
CA GLU A 120 13.53 7.18 -5.67
C GLU A 120 13.49 5.65 -5.53
N ALA A 121 12.87 5.14 -4.46
CA ALA A 121 12.68 3.69 -4.28
C ALA A 121 11.80 3.08 -5.39
N LEU A 122 10.69 3.71 -5.76
CA LEU A 122 9.82 3.25 -6.85
C LEU A 122 10.54 3.21 -8.21
N LEU A 123 11.39 4.21 -8.49
CA LEU A 123 12.16 4.29 -9.74
C LEU A 123 13.31 3.28 -9.76
N ALA A 124 13.93 3.00 -8.62
CA ALA A 124 15.00 2.01 -8.49
C ALA A 124 14.48 0.56 -8.50
N TYR A 125 13.20 0.35 -8.15
CA TYR A 125 12.63 -0.98 -8.00
C TYR A 125 12.53 -1.73 -9.32
N GLN A 126 12.99 -2.98 -9.32
CA GLN A 126 12.94 -3.88 -10.46
C GLN A 126 12.36 -5.22 -10.04
N PHE A 127 11.56 -5.83 -10.91
CA PHE A 127 11.15 -7.22 -10.76
C PHE A 127 12.24 -8.11 -11.30
N ASP A 128 12.38 -9.28 -10.68
CA ASP A 128 13.25 -10.34 -11.19
C ASP A 128 12.56 -11.19 -12.27
N LYS A 129 11.23 -11.36 -12.18
CA LYS A 129 10.47 -12.29 -13.05
C LYS A 129 9.08 -11.77 -13.44
N PRO A 130 8.82 -11.54 -14.74
CA PRO A 130 9.85 -11.27 -15.75
C PRO A 130 10.72 -10.09 -15.29
N ALA A 131 12.00 -10.06 -15.69
CA ALA A 131 12.90 -8.98 -15.30
C ALA A 131 12.41 -7.62 -15.85
N GLY A 132 12.62 -6.53 -15.10
CA GLY A 132 12.39 -5.18 -15.60
C GLY A 132 11.94 -4.17 -14.55
N PRO A 133 11.91 -2.88 -14.88
CA PRO A 133 11.59 -1.83 -13.93
C PRO A 133 10.12 -1.86 -13.51
N TYR A 134 9.83 -1.35 -12.31
CA TYR A 134 8.47 -1.14 -11.86
C TYR A 134 7.82 0.06 -12.57
N ILE A 135 8.62 1.10 -12.82
CA ILE A 135 8.25 2.30 -13.57
C ILE A 135 9.11 2.39 -14.83
N THR A 136 8.46 2.42 -15.98
CA THR A 136 9.09 2.71 -17.27
C THR A 136 8.78 4.16 -17.62
N CYS A 137 9.68 5.08 -17.24
CA CYS A 137 9.50 6.51 -17.45
C CYS A 137 9.15 6.86 -18.90
N LYS A 138 8.21 7.80 -19.08
CA LYS A 138 7.63 8.24 -20.36
C LYS A 138 6.86 7.13 -21.12
N ASN A 139 6.68 5.96 -20.53
CA ASN A 139 5.91 4.86 -21.09
C ASN A 139 4.95 4.23 -20.06
N PRO A 140 3.81 4.88 -19.76
CA PRO A 140 2.84 4.36 -18.80
C PRO A 140 2.38 2.92 -19.11
N PRO A 141 2.02 2.54 -20.35
CA PRO A 141 1.59 1.16 -20.66
C PRO A 141 2.58 0.05 -20.28
N GLU A 142 3.88 0.34 -20.24
CA GLU A 142 4.92 -0.63 -19.85
C GLU A 142 5.25 -0.59 -18.35
N SER A 143 4.68 0.36 -17.62
CA SER A 143 4.93 0.53 -16.18
C SER A 143 4.06 -0.42 -15.37
N ARG A 144 4.71 -1.38 -14.72
CA ARG A 144 4.03 -2.42 -13.93
C ARG A 144 3.23 -1.87 -12.76
N ILE A 145 3.62 -0.72 -12.20
CA ILE A 145 2.84 -0.05 -11.15
C ILE A 145 1.38 0.11 -11.55
N LEU A 146 1.09 0.41 -12.82
CA LEU A 146 -0.27 0.65 -13.26
C LEU A 146 -1.12 -0.62 -13.31
N CYS A 147 -0.59 -1.76 -13.78
CA CYS A 147 -1.34 -3.03 -13.71
C CYS A 147 -1.37 -3.66 -12.31
N ASN A 148 -0.49 -3.21 -11.41
CA ASN A 148 -0.48 -3.64 -10.01
C ASN A 148 -1.58 -2.96 -9.20
N MET A 149 -2.20 -1.87 -9.67
CA MET A 149 -3.24 -1.19 -8.91
C MET A 149 -4.60 -1.89 -9.02
N PHE A 150 -5.21 -2.18 -7.88
CA PHE A 150 -6.56 -2.71 -7.75
C PHE A 150 -7.58 -1.56 -7.66
N LEU A 151 -8.57 -1.59 -8.54
CA LEU A 151 -9.60 -0.55 -8.66
C LEU A 151 -10.97 -0.94 -8.06
N GLY A 152 -11.06 -2.10 -7.43
CA GLY A 152 -12.32 -2.63 -6.90
C GLY A 152 -12.86 -3.80 -7.70
N VAL A 153 -13.78 -4.53 -7.09
CA VAL A 153 -14.44 -5.68 -7.71
C VAL A 153 -15.35 -5.20 -8.84
N GLY A 154 -15.20 -5.79 -10.03
CA GLY A 154 -16.01 -5.45 -11.20
C GLY A 154 -15.53 -4.20 -11.97
N VAL A 155 -14.45 -3.56 -11.54
CA VAL A 155 -13.81 -2.44 -12.25
C VAL A 155 -12.64 -2.98 -13.07
N THR A 156 -12.60 -2.62 -14.36
CA THR A 156 -11.53 -3.05 -15.26
C THR A 156 -10.39 -2.03 -15.24
N ASN A 157 -9.18 -2.47 -14.90
CA ASN A 157 -7.99 -1.63 -15.03
C ASN A 157 -7.56 -1.57 -16.51
N THR A 158 -7.51 -0.35 -17.07
CA THR A 158 -7.15 -0.10 -18.48
C THR A 158 -5.73 -0.58 -18.83
N TYR A 159 -4.83 -0.69 -17.85
CA TYR A 159 -3.46 -1.20 -18.03
C TYR A 159 -3.37 -2.72 -17.84
N GLY A 160 -4.52 -3.41 -17.72
CA GLY A 160 -4.59 -4.84 -17.47
C GLY A 160 -4.41 -5.20 -15.99
N LYS A 161 -4.15 -6.48 -15.73
CA LYS A 161 -4.00 -7.02 -14.38
C LYS A 161 -2.65 -7.71 -14.24
N CYS A 162 -1.82 -7.20 -13.34
CA CYS A 162 -0.61 -7.89 -12.89
C CYS A 162 -0.98 -9.12 -12.03
N LEU A 163 -0.04 -10.06 -11.83
CA LEU A 163 -0.26 -11.27 -11.01
C LEU A 163 -0.68 -10.92 -9.58
N THR A 164 0.03 -9.98 -8.97
CA THR A 164 -0.31 -9.40 -7.66
C THR A 164 -0.88 -8.01 -7.88
N THR A 165 -1.88 -7.66 -7.07
CA THR A 165 -2.47 -6.32 -7.09
C THR A 165 -2.50 -5.72 -5.68
N MET A 166 -2.29 -4.41 -5.61
CA MET A 166 -2.26 -3.57 -4.41
C MET A 166 -3.30 -2.44 -4.53
N PRO A 167 -3.82 -1.89 -3.43
CA PRO A 167 -3.50 -2.26 -2.05
C PRO A 167 -4.23 -3.53 -1.59
N LEU A 168 -3.72 -4.13 -0.53
CA LEU A 168 -4.40 -5.20 0.21
C LEU A 168 -5.52 -4.59 1.08
N ILE A 169 -6.75 -4.60 0.58
CA ILE A 169 -7.88 -3.85 1.16
C ILE A 169 -8.27 -4.36 2.55
N ASP A 170 -8.18 -5.66 2.78
CA ASP A 170 -8.75 -6.29 3.97
C ASP A 170 -7.89 -6.12 5.24
N GLU A 171 -6.66 -5.60 5.12
CA GLU A 171 -5.71 -5.62 6.24
C GLU A 171 -5.57 -4.28 6.98
N LEU A 172 -5.87 -3.13 6.37
CA LEU A 172 -5.49 -1.79 6.92
C LEU A 172 -6.52 -0.68 6.73
N GLY A 173 -7.71 -1.01 6.24
CA GLY A 173 -8.69 -0.03 5.77
C GLY A 173 -8.19 0.75 4.55
N ALA A 174 -7.21 0.18 3.81
CA ALA A 174 -6.82 0.67 2.51
C ALA A 174 -8.01 0.57 1.55
N GLN A 175 -8.15 1.53 0.66
CA GLN A 175 -9.20 1.58 -0.33
C GLN A 175 -8.63 1.23 -1.71
N PRO A 176 -9.42 0.57 -2.58
CA PRO A 176 -9.03 0.47 -3.98
C PRO A 176 -8.78 1.85 -4.58
N LEU A 177 -7.87 1.93 -5.54
CA LEU A 177 -7.68 3.17 -6.27
C LEU A 177 -8.91 3.49 -7.12
N THR A 178 -9.18 4.77 -7.30
CA THR A 178 -10.11 5.25 -8.32
C THR A 178 -9.42 5.32 -9.68
N GLU A 179 -10.20 5.31 -10.76
CA GLU A 179 -9.66 5.52 -12.13
C GLU A 179 -8.90 6.84 -12.25
N SER A 180 -9.38 7.91 -11.61
CA SER A 180 -8.70 9.21 -11.60
C SER A 180 -7.35 9.18 -10.88
N GLN A 181 -7.25 8.42 -9.79
CA GLN A 181 -5.99 8.23 -9.07
C GLN A 181 -4.98 7.43 -9.91
N LEU A 182 -5.46 6.40 -10.61
CA LEU A 182 -4.61 5.63 -11.54
C LEU A 182 -4.11 6.51 -12.70
N GLU A 183 -4.98 7.37 -13.22
CA GLU A 183 -4.65 8.32 -14.28
C GLU A 183 -3.63 9.37 -13.82
N LEU A 184 -3.69 9.87 -12.58
CA LEU A 184 -2.66 10.76 -12.03
C LEU A 184 -1.28 10.09 -12.04
N ILE A 185 -1.20 8.82 -11.61
CA ILE A 185 0.05 8.04 -11.64
C ILE A 185 0.54 7.88 -13.08
N ALA A 186 -0.35 7.57 -14.02
CA ALA A 186 0.00 7.42 -15.43
C ALA A 186 0.51 8.73 -16.05
N GLN A 187 -0.12 9.87 -15.74
CA GLN A 187 0.30 11.20 -16.22
C GLN A 187 1.66 11.59 -15.67
N TRP A 188 1.91 11.35 -14.38
CA TRP A 188 3.21 11.56 -13.77
C TRP A 188 4.30 10.71 -14.44
N ILE A 189 4.03 9.43 -14.72
CA ILE A 189 4.95 8.55 -15.47
C ILE A 189 5.19 9.09 -16.89
N ALA A 190 4.14 9.56 -17.57
CA ALA A 190 4.24 10.12 -18.92
C ALA A 190 5.17 11.35 -18.96
N CYS A 191 5.21 12.15 -17.89
CA CYS A 191 6.17 13.25 -17.71
C CYS A 191 7.60 12.78 -17.39
N GLY A 192 7.87 11.48 -17.36
CA GLY A 192 9.17 10.95 -16.94
C GLY A 192 9.35 10.88 -15.43
N ALA A 193 8.25 10.88 -14.67
CA ALA A 193 8.23 10.71 -13.23
C ALA A 193 9.04 11.78 -12.46
N PRO A 194 8.81 13.09 -12.63
CA PRO A 194 9.53 14.18 -11.93
C PRO A 194 9.33 14.19 -10.41
N ASN A 195 10.16 14.97 -9.70
CA ASN A 195 10.02 15.28 -8.27
C ASN A 195 9.69 16.78 -8.07
N ASN A 196 8.78 17.29 -8.90
CA ASN A 196 8.34 18.68 -8.93
C ASN A 196 7.46 19.05 -7.74
#